data_AF-A0A3B8HGV6-F1
#
_entry.id   AF-A0A3B8HGV6-F1
#
_cell.length_a   1.000
_cell.length_b   1.000
_cell.length_c   1.000
_cell.angle_alpha   90.00
_cell.angle_beta   90.00
_cell.angle_gamma   90.00
#
_symmetry.space_group_name_H-M   'P 1'
#
loop_
_entity.id
_entity.type
_entity.pdbx_description
1 polymer ?
#
loop_
_entity_poly.entity_id
_entity_poly.type
_entity_poly.pdbx_seq_one_letter_code
_entity_poly.pdbx_strand_id
1 'polypeptide(L)'
;MGDVELKKALETQEQQQLLPLVVEIMPGQAAEGLIDIYEPGSYEGKTLRRLCDSTLSKKKWTIEEQLIVEDINRQLAGGKLLCRGQEIEGSALEYAVTEQTEAGEKYLYVPIRAIKPQEGGFCGVGRGGHES
;
A
#
# COMPACT_ATOMS: atom_id res chain seq x y z
N MET A 1 -39.54 22.96 -5.47
CA MET A 1 -39.68 21.49 -5.57
C MET A 1 -38.66 20.90 -6.55
N GLY A 2 -37.48 21.54 -6.70
CA GLY A 2 -36.39 21.09 -7.60
C GLY A 2 -35.08 20.80 -6.87
N ASP A 3 -35.08 20.98 -5.55
CA ASP A 3 -33.88 21.01 -4.71
C ASP A 3 -33.55 19.62 -4.12
N VAL A 4 -34.52 18.71 -4.10
CA VAL A 4 -34.38 17.36 -3.52
C VAL A 4 -33.83 16.36 -4.54
N GLU A 5 -34.14 16.52 -5.82
CA GLU A 5 -33.64 15.61 -6.87
C GLU A 5 -32.18 15.88 -7.22
N LEU A 6 -31.72 17.13 -7.11
CA LEU A 6 -30.32 17.52 -7.34
C LEU A 6 -29.38 16.95 -6.27
N LYS A 7 -29.83 16.88 -5.01
CA LYS A 7 -29.08 16.26 -3.92
C LYS A 7 -28.92 14.75 -4.09
N LYS A 8 -30.01 14.05 -4.48
CA LYS A 8 -29.94 12.60 -4.76
C LYS A 8 -29.02 12.25 -5.92
N ALA A 9 -28.94 13.10 -6.96
CA ALA A 9 -28.06 12.88 -8.09
C ALA A 9 -26.57 13.02 -7.72
N LEU A 10 -26.21 13.98 -6.86
CA LEU A 10 -24.85 14.10 -6.32
C LEU A 10 -24.51 12.94 -5.36
N GLU A 11 -25.43 12.59 -4.45
CA GLU A 11 -25.22 11.50 -3.48
C GLU A 11 -25.04 10.14 -4.17
N THR A 12 -25.65 9.91 -5.34
CA THR A 12 -25.48 8.67 -6.11
C THR A 12 -24.15 8.65 -6.90
N GLN A 13 -23.58 9.81 -7.23
CA GLN A 13 -22.24 9.92 -7.84
C GLN A 13 -21.10 9.86 -6.82
N GLU A 14 -21.33 10.25 -5.57
CA GLU A 14 -20.36 10.10 -4.47
C GLU A 14 -20.13 8.63 -4.09
N GLN A 15 -21.11 7.75 -4.34
CA GLN A 15 -21.06 6.34 -3.95
C GLN A 15 -20.19 5.45 -4.89
N GLN A 16 -19.66 6.02 -5.97
CA GLN A 16 -18.80 5.33 -6.95
C GLN A 16 -17.60 6.17 -7.42
N GLN A 17 -17.28 7.28 -6.75
CA GLN A 17 -16.05 8.01 -7.08
C GLN A 17 -14.85 7.21 -6.56
N LEU A 18 -14.32 6.39 -7.45
CA LEU A 18 -12.97 5.86 -7.32
C LEU A 18 -12.06 7.07 -7.13
N LEU A 19 -11.36 7.10 -6.01
CA LEU A 19 -10.39 8.12 -5.70
C LEU A 19 -9.03 7.71 -6.28
N PRO A 20 -8.13 8.65 -6.58
CA PRO A 20 -6.75 8.29 -6.90
C PRO A 20 -6.13 7.49 -5.74
N LEU A 21 -5.38 6.45 -6.08
CA LEU A 21 -4.70 5.59 -5.11
C LEU A 21 -3.21 5.88 -5.14
N VAL A 22 -2.70 6.41 -4.03
CA VAL A 22 -1.29 6.64 -3.76
C VAL A 22 -0.73 5.42 -3.04
N VAL A 23 0.18 4.72 -3.70
CA VAL A 23 0.94 3.60 -3.12
C VAL A 23 2.34 4.09 -2.80
N GLU A 24 2.76 3.94 -1.56
CA GLU A 24 4.12 4.25 -1.14
C GLU A 24 4.83 2.99 -0.66
N ILE A 25 5.99 2.68 -1.24
CA ILE A 25 6.79 1.50 -0.90
C ILE A 25 8.08 1.96 -0.23
N MET A 26 8.16 1.78 1.09
CA MET A 26 9.33 2.12 1.89
C MET A 26 10.24 0.89 2.08
N PRO A 27 11.54 1.01 1.84
CA PRO A 27 12.50 -0.01 2.24
C PRO A 27 12.71 -0.01 3.76
N GLY A 28 12.34 -1.09 4.44
CA GLY A 28 12.61 -1.31 5.87
C GLY A 28 12.04 -0.23 6.77
N GLN A 29 12.94 0.46 7.49
CA GLN A 29 12.62 1.57 8.39
C GLN A 29 12.90 2.95 7.78
N ALA A 30 13.07 3.04 6.46
CA ALA A 30 13.23 4.33 5.79
C ALA A 30 12.02 5.26 6.05
N ALA A 31 12.32 6.56 6.09
CA ALA A 31 11.33 7.63 6.23
C ALA A 31 10.67 7.98 4.89
N GLU A 32 11.34 7.69 3.77
CA GLU A 32 10.89 7.97 2.42
C GLU A 32 10.85 6.66 1.62
N GLY A 33 9.85 6.57 0.74
CA GLY A 33 9.65 5.42 -0.13
C GLY A 33 9.45 5.82 -1.58
N LEU A 34 9.31 4.80 -2.42
CA LEU A 34 8.92 4.97 -3.81
C LEU A 34 7.41 5.20 -3.86
N ILE A 35 7.00 6.36 -4.37
CA ILE A 35 5.58 6.74 -4.46
C ILE A 35 5.10 6.50 -5.89
N ASP A 36 3.95 5.87 -6.03
CA ASP A 36 3.25 5.74 -7.30
C ASP A 36 1.77 6.07 -7.16
N ILE A 37 1.25 6.80 -8.14
CA ILE A 37 -0.14 7.25 -8.15
C ILE A 37 -0.89 6.48 -9.24
N TYR A 38 -1.92 5.76 -8.82
CA TYR A 38 -2.83 5.04 -9.70
C TYR A 38 -4.11 5.83 -9.89
N GLU A 39 -4.47 6.01 -11.16
CA GLU A 39 -5.74 6.62 -11.54
C GLU A 39 -6.91 5.76 -11.05
N PRO A 40 -8.04 6.41 -10.70
CA PRO A 40 -9.26 5.72 -10.36
C PRO A 40 -9.68 4.73 -11.46
N GLY A 41 -9.94 3.49 -11.06
CA GLY A 41 -10.26 2.38 -11.97
C GLY A 41 -9.06 1.54 -12.44
N SER A 42 -7.84 2.07 -12.38
CA SER A 42 -6.64 1.33 -12.80
C SER A 42 -6.19 0.27 -11.78
N TYR A 43 -6.55 0.47 -10.52
CA TYR A 43 -6.20 -0.42 -9.40
C TYR A 43 -7.32 -1.41 -9.02
N GLU A 44 -8.51 -1.28 -9.61
CA GLU A 44 -9.63 -2.16 -9.33
C GLU A 44 -9.34 -3.60 -9.78
N GLY A 45 -9.77 -4.57 -8.97
CA GLY A 45 -9.55 -6.00 -9.25
C GLY A 45 -8.09 -6.47 -9.16
N LYS A 46 -7.15 -5.57 -8.85
CA LYS A 46 -5.73 -5.92 -8.63
C LYS A 46 -5.44 -6.07 -7.15
N THR A 47 -4.63 -7.07 -6.82
CA THR A 47 -4.07 -7.19 -5.47
C THR A 47 -3.03 -6.11 -5.25
N LEU A 48 -2.86 -5.70 -3.99
CA LEU A 48 -1.87 -4.69 -3.63
C LEU A 48 -0.45 -5.12 -4.04
N ARG A 49 -0.18 -6.42 -3.96
CA ARG A 49 1.09 -7.01 -4.42
C ARG A 49 1.33 -6.81 -5.92
N ARG A 50 0.30 -6.95 -6.76
CA ARG A 50 0.42 -6.70 -8.22
C ARG A 50 0.67 -5.23 -8.54
N LEU A 51 0.07 -4.32 -7.77
CA LEU A 51 0.36 -2.89 -7.92
C LEU A 51 1.81 -2.60 -7.56
N CYS A 52 2.28 -3.07 -6.40
CA CYS A 52 3.67 -2.90 -5.98
C CYS A 52 4.68 -3.47 -6.99
N ASP A 53 4.43 -4.67 -7.52
CA ASP A 53 5.23 -5.27 -8.61
C ASP A 53 5.23 -4.39 -9.87
N SER A 54 4.06 -3.87 -10.26
CA SER A 54 3.93 -2.96 -11.40
C SER A 54 4.64 -1.63 -11.17
N THR A 55 4.65 -1.10 -9.94
CA THR A 55 5.44 0.07 -9.59
C THR A 55 6.91 -0.27 -9.79
N LEU A 56 7.45 -1.27 -9.07
CA LEU A 56 8.87 -1.63 -9.10
C LEU A 56 9.41 -1.98 -10.51
N SER A 57 8.55 -2.50 -11.39
CA SER A 57 8.92 -2.87 -12.77
C SER A 57 9.00 -1.68 -13.75
N LYS A 58 8.62 -0.46 -13.35
CA LYS A 58 8.75 0.71 -14.22
C LYS A 58 10.23 0.94 -14.59
N LYS A 59 10.47 1.23 -15.87
CA LYS A 59 11.81 1.38 -16.46
C LYS A 59 12.34 2.82 -16.47
N LYS A 60 11.61 3.77 -15.89
CA LYS A 60 11.94 5.20 -15.90
C LYS A 60 11.90 5.72 -14.47
N TRP A 61 13.01 5.55 -13.77
CA TRP A 61 13.23 6.12 -12.45
C TRP A 61 14.30 7.19 -12.52
N THR A 62 14.16 8.21 -11.67
CA THR A 62 15.29 9.08 -11.35
C THR A 62 16.36 8.30 -10.60
N ILE A 63 17.56 8.88 -10.47
CA ILE A 63 18.68 8.24 -9.76
C ILE A 63 18.30 7.96 -8.29
N GLU A 64 17.59 8.89 -7.64
CA GLU A 64 17.14 8.77 -6.26
C GLU A 64 16.10 7.65 -6.10
N GLU A 65 15.08 7.61 -6.96
CA GLU A 65 14.09 6.55 -6.98
C GLU A 65 14.70 5.19 -7.29
N GLN A 66 15.70 5.14 -8.19
CA GLN A 66 16.38 3.91 -8.53
C GLN A 66 17.11 3.32 -7.31
N LEU A 67 17.79 4.15 -6.51
CA LEU A 67 18.43 3.70 -5.27
C LEU A 67 17.41 3.12 -4.27
N ILE A 68 16.22 3.72 -4.19
CA ILE A 68 15.12 3.22 -3.36
C ILE A 68 14.62 1.86 -3.89
N VAL A 69 14.41 1.73 -5.20
CA VAL A 69 13.99 0.47 -5.86
C VAL A 69 15.02 -0.63 -5.64
N GLU A 70 16.31 -0.33 -5.74
CA GLU A 70 17.39 -1.28 -5.47
C GLU A 70 17.37 -1.74 -4.00
N ASP A 71 17.13 -0.84 -3.06
CA ASP A 71 16.99 -1.18 -1.65
C ASP A 71 15.77 -2.06 -1.39
N ILE A 72 14.61 -1.69 -1.95
CA ILE A 72 13.37 -2.47 -1.86
C ILE A 72 13.61 -3.89 -2.39
N ASN A 73 14.18 -4.02 -3.60
CA ASN A 73 14.47 -5.34 -4.19
C ASN A 73 15.43 -6.15 -3.31
N ARG A 74 16.46 -5.50 -2.73
CA ARG A 74 17.38 -6.15 -1.80
C ARG A 74 16.67 -6.68 -0.55
N GLN A 75 15.70 -5.95 -0.02
CA GLN A 75 14.90 -6.42 1.12
C GLN A 75 13.94 -7.54 0.71
N LEU A 76 13.33 -7.46 -0.47
CA LEU A 76 12.41 -8.48 -0.98
C LEU A 76 13.09 -9.80 -1.36
N ALA A 77 14.38 -9.79 -1.73
CA ALA A 77 15.14 -10.99 -2.09
C ALA A 77 15.16 -12.08 -0.99
N GLY A 78 14.83 -11.73 0.25
CA GLY A 78 14.52 -12.69 1.31
C GLY A 78 13.41 -12.21 2.24
N GLY A 79 12.63 -11.22 1.81
CA GLY A 79 11.71 -10.45 2.64
C GLY A 79 10.26 -10.51 2.20
N LYS A 80 9.46 -9.66 2.84
CA LYS A 80 8.01 -9.58 2.62
C LYS A 80 7.58 -8.12 2.53
N LEU A 81 6.52 -7.88 1.77
CA LEU A 81 5.82 -6.61 1.74
C LEU A 81 4.74 -6.65 2.82
N LEU A 82 4.81 -5.68 3.74
CA LEU A 82 3.88 -5.55 4.84
C LEU A 82 3.18 -4.20 4.74
N CYS A 83 1.86 -4.19 4.87
CA CYS A 83 1.10 -2.97 5.08
C CYS A 83 0.58 -3.01 6.52
N ARG A 84 0.93 -2.01 7.33
CA ARG A 84 0.49 -1.90 8.74
C ARG A 84 0.77 -3.18 9.57
N GLY A 85 1.86 -3.88 9.27
CA GLY A 85 2.26 -5.11 9.97
C GLY A 85 1.59 -6.40 9.46
N GLN A 86 0.74 -6.33 8.42
CA GLN A 86 0.10 -7.49 7.80
C GLN A 86 0.65 -7.72 6.39
N GLU A 87 0.73 -8.99 5.96
CA GLU A 87 1.12 -9.33 4.59
C GLU A 87 0.05 -8.86 3.59
N ILE A 88 0.51 -8.34 2.45
CA ILE A 88 -0.35 -7.73 1.43
C ILE A 88 -0.92 -8.77 0.46
N GLU A 89 -1.81 -9.63 0.96
CA GLU A 89 -2.45 -10.68 0.14
C GLU A 89 -3.77 -10.22 -0.50
N GLY A 90 -4.43 -9.19 0.04
CA GLY A 90 -5.72 -8.69 -0.40
C GLY A 90 -5.70 -7.60 -1.50
N SER A 91 -6.86 -7.01 -1.74
CA SER A 91 -7.05 -5.88 -2.65
C SER A 91 -6.47 -4.59 -2.07
N ALA A 92 -6.01 -3.68 -2.94
CA ALA A 92 -5.42 -2.41 -2.50
C ALA A 92 -6.36 -1.58 -1.62
N LEU A 93 -7.66 -1.63 -1.89
CA LEU A 93 -8.71 -0.93 -1.13
C LEU A 93 -8.82 -1.38 0.33
N GLU A 94 -8.47 -2.63 0.65
CA GLU A 94 -8.59 -3.15 2.03
C GLU A 94 -7.53 -2.55 2.96
N TYR A 95 -6.41 -2.12 2.38
CA TYR A 95 -5.30 -1.51 3.10
C TYR A 95 -5.27 0.02 2.97
N ALA A 96 -6.10 0.57 2.09
CA ALA A 96 -6.13 1.98 1.78
C ALA A 96 -6.77 2.82 2.88
N VAL A 97 -6.22 4.00 3.06
CA VAL A 97 -6.69 5.01 4.00
C VAL A 97 -7.16 6.20 3.20
N THR A 98 -8.36 6.69 3.48
CA THR A 98 -8.82 7.93 2.83
C THR A 98 -8.17 9.12 3.53
N GLU A 99 -7.39 9.87 2.78
CA GLU A 99 -6.76 11.12 3.18
C GLU A 99 -7.36 12.28 2.37
N GLN A 100 -7.12 13.52 2.83
CA GLN A 100 -7.57 14.74 2.17
C GLN A 100 -6.39 15.71 2.01
N THR A 101 -6.22 16.29 0.83
CA THR A 101 -5.21 17.32 0.59
C THR A 101 -5.62 18.64 1.24
N GLU A 102 -4.67 19.57 1.37
CA GLU A 102 -4.92 20.93 1.85
C GLU A 102 -5.94 21.69 0.99
N ALA A 103 -6.07 21.32 -0.30
CA ALA A 103 -7.05 21.87 -1.23
C ALA A 103 -8.45 21.23 -1.10
N GLY A 104 -8.61 20.23 -0.23
CA GLY A 104 -9.88 19.54 0.01
C GLY A 104 -10.12 18.30 -0.87
N GLU A 105 -9.15 17.88 -1.68
CA GLU A 105 -9.26 16.73 -2.58
C GLU A 105 -8.99 15.43 -1.83
N LYS A 106 -9.87 14.43 -1.98
CA LYS A 106 -9.70 13.14 -1.30
C LYS A 106 -8.87 12.18 -2.14
N TYR A 107 -8.03 11.39 -1.49
CA TYR A 107 -7.27 10.33 -2.13
C TYR A 107 -7.15 9.11 -1.20
N LEU A 108 -6.82 7.96 -1.78
CA LEU A 108 -6.55 6.74 -1.05
C LEU A 108 -5.04 6.60 -0.88
N TYR A 109 -4.56 6.34 0.32
CA TYR A 109 -3.14 6.19 0.62
C TYR A 109 -2.86 4.80 1.20
N VAL A 110 -1.83 4.14 0.68
CA VAL A 110 -1.40 2.81 1.12
C VAL A 110 0.10 2.80 1.42
N PRO A 111 0.49 2.80 2.71
CA PRO A 111 1.89 2.66 3.10
C PRO A 111 2.32 1.19 3.14
N ILE A 112 3.26 0.82 2.28
CA ILE A 112 3.85 -0.51 2.20
C ILE A 112 5.28 -0.46 2.69
N ARG A 113 5.68 -1.44 3.51
CA ARG A 113 7.05 -1.62 3.95
C ARG A 113 7.61 -2.91 3.40
N ALA A 114 8.71 -2.82 2.65
CA ALA A 114 9.51 -3.98 2.28
C ALA A 114 10.43 -4.30 3.46
N ILE A 115 10.16 -5.37 4.20
CA ILE A 115 10.92 -5.73 5.39
C ILE A 115 11.54 -7.10 5.17
N LYS A 116 12.86 -7.19 5.34
CA LYS A 116 13.54 -8.49 5.47
C LYS A 116 13.16 -9.12 6.83
N PRO A 117 12.76 -10.40 6.92
CA PRO A 117 12.59 -11.09 8.19
C PRO A 117 13.85 -10.91 9.01
N GLN A 118 13.69 -10.42 10.24
CA GLN A 118 14.82 -10.31 11.15
C GLN A 118 15.36 -11.72 11.41
N GLU A 119 16.65 -11.94 11.18
CA GLU A 119 17.34 -13.20 11.48
C GLU A 119 17.52 -13.45 12.99
N GLY A 120 16.88 -12.65 13.86
CA GLY A 120 17.00 -12.73 15.31
C GLY A 120 15.64 -12.85 15.98
N GLY A 121 15.16 -14.07 16.16
CA GLY A 121 13.90 -14.33 16.85
C GLY A 121 13.42 -15.77 16.77
N PHE A 122 14.32 -16.75 16.84
CA PHE A 122 13.94 -18.11 17.22
C PHE A 122 13.50 -18.08 18.69
N CYS A 123 12.31 -17.54 18.99
CA CYS A 123 11.62 -17.88 20.22
C CYS A 123 11.13 -19.31 20.00
N GLY A 124 11.98 -20.26 20.39
CA GLY A 124 11.61 -21.65 20.47
C GLY A 124 10.28 -21.74 21.19
N VAL A 125 9.27 -22.22 20.45
CA VAL A 125 8.00 -22.67 21.00
C VAL A 125 8.28 -23.38 22.32
N GLY A 126 7.74 -22.83 23.39
CA GLY A 126 7.85 -23.42 24.72
C GLY A 126 7.43 -24.87 24.66
N ARG A 127 8.38 -25.78 24.88
CA ARG A 127 8.05 -27.11 25.40
C ARG A 127 7.57 -26.87 26.81
N GLY A 128 6.25 -26.82 26.95
CA GLY A 128 5.58 -26.81 28.23
C GLY A 128 6.15 -27.92 29.11
N GLY A 129 6.44 -27.56 30.35
CA GLY A 129 6.86 -28.51 31.36
C GLY A 129 5.80 -29.57 31.57
N HIS A 130 6.23 -30.82 31.49
CA HIS A 130 5.60 -31.91 32.20
C HIS A 130 6.68 -32.97 32.41
N GLU A 131 7.25 -33.02 33.61
CA GLU A 131 7.82 -34.27 34.13
C GLU A 131 7.74 -34.23 35.66
N SER A 132 6.78 -35.05 36.12
CA SER A 132 6.49 -35.67 37.42
C SER A 132 7.39 -35.41 38.62
#